data_AF-A0A2E4F0S1-F1
#
_entry.id   AF-A0A2E4F0S1-F1
#
_cell.length_a   1.000
_cell.length_b   1.000
_cell.length_c   1.000
_cell.angle_alpha   90.00
_cell.angle_beta   90.00
_cell.angle_gamma   90.00
#
_symmetry.space_group_name_H-M   'P 1'
#
loop_
_entity.id
_entity.type
_entity.pdbx_description
1 polymer ?
#
loop_
_entity_poly.entity_id
_entity_poly.type
_entity_poly.pdbx_seq_one_letter_code
_entity_poly.pdbx_strand_id
1 'polypeptide(L)'
;MSSDKNKTNQEKNISWTSIEIIGELILLGFMMVLIIAYLIELPEIKWAGRYLPLLAITMGLPFWFLRVRTVLARKSALQQGMVMDLGFKLGEDPSGEKQRAILYIGSILGLFILVWVIGFHIGLPAWVVGYLVVYAKMKWRYALIAGIGFEAFIIAILDLTIDIGWPEPLIFKLINIAYPFNDMFSRAF
;
A
#
# COMPACT_ATOMS: atom_id res chain seq x y z
N MET A 1 6.44 54.27 17.87
CA MET A 1 7.79 53.66 17.80
C MET A 1 7.68 52.26 18.38
N SER A 2 7.68 51.20 17.54
CA SER A 2 8.86 50.36 17.19
C SER A 2 9.36 49.61 18.42
N SER A 3 9.43 48.28 18.54
CA SER A 3 9.74 47.15 17.65
C SER A 3 9.29 45.89 18.45
N ASP A 4 8.72 44.81 17.91
CA ASP A 4 9.50 43.77 17.23
C ASP A 4 8.58 42.86 16.44
N LYS A 5 8.71 42.99 15.11
CA LYS A 5 8.36 41.96 14.15
C LYS A 5 9.42 40.86 14.27
N ASN A 6 9.08 39.70 14.79
CA ASN A 6 9.81 38.47 14.50
C ASN A 6 8.88 37.25 14.53
N LYS A 7 7.86 37.30 13.66
CA LYS A 7 7.33 36.08 13.04
C LYS A 7 8.21 35.77 11.84
N THR A 8 9.37 35.18 12.10
CA THR A 8 10.20 34.62 11.04
C THR A 8 9.51 33.36 10.53
N ASN A 9 8.86 33.53 9.37
CA ASN A 9 8.51 32.44 8.47
C ASN A 9 9.77 31.60 8.22
N GLN A 10 9.86 30.45 8.87
CA GLN A 10 10.78 29.40 8.45
C GLN A 10 10.19 28.73 7.21
N GLU A 11 10.48 29.30 6.04
CA GLU A 11 10.39 28.54 4.79
C GLU A 11 11.41 27.41 4.88
N LYS A 12 10.93 26.19 5.18
CA LYS A 12 11.72 24.96 5.12
C LYS A 12 12.22 24.80 3.68
N ASN A 13 13.49 25.12 3.45
CA ASN A 13 14.18 24.78 2.21
C ASN A 13 14.31 23.24 2.14
N ILE A 14 13.40 22.61 1.38
CA ILE A 14 13.48 21.19 1.06
C ILE A 14 14.75 20.97 0.25
N SER A 15 15.70 20.21 0.80
CA SER A 15 16.93 19.83 0.11
C SER A 15 16.64 18.72 -0.91
N TRP A 16 16.38 19.12 -2.16
CA TRP A 16 16.10 18.25 -3.31
C TRP A 16 17.25 17.31 -3.71
N THR A 17 18.40 17.38 -3.03
CA THR A 17 19.62 16.63 -3.37
C THR A 17 19.92 15.48 -2.41
N SER A 18 19.02 15.20 -1.46
CA SER A 18 19.20 14.11 -0.50
C SER A 18 19.13 12.76 -1.24
N ILE A 19 20.16 11.92 -1.06
CA ILE A 19 20.28 10.58 -1.69
C ILE A 19 19.06 9.70 -1.47
N GLU A 20 18.36 9.90 -0.36
CA GLU A 20 17.11 9.21 -0.02
C GLU A 20 15.93 9.65 -0.92
N ILE A 21 15.78 10.95 -1.16
CA ILE A 21 14.76 11.50 -2.07
C ILE A 21 15.06 11.11 -3.51
N ILE A 22 16.33 11.14 -3.89
CA ILE A 22 16.78 10.69 -5.21
C ILE A 22 16.50 9.19 -5.38
N GLY A 23 16.80 8.37 -4.37
CA GLY A 23 16.50 6.94 -4.37
C GLY A 23 15.00 6.63 -4.45
N GLU A 24 14.18 7.38 -3.72
CA GLU A 24 12.72 7.26 -3.74
C GLU A 24 12.14 7.70 -5.09
N LEU A 25 12.60 8.82 -5.66
CA LEU A 25 12.19 9.28 -6.99
C LEU A 25 12.62 8.30 -8.08
N ILE A 26 13.80 7.70 -7.97
CA ILE A 26 14.26 6.65 -8.90
C ILE A 26 13.39 5.41 -8.77
N LEU A 27 13.08 4.96 -7.53
CA LEU A 27 12.22 3.80 -7.30
C LEU A 27 10.81 4.04 -7.84
N LEU A 28 10.22 5.20 -7.55
CA LEU A 28 8.88 5.59 -8.01
C LEU A 28 8.84 5.76 -9.53
N GLY A 29 9.84 6.41 -10.12
CA GLY A 29 9.98 6.57 -11.56
C GLY A 29 10.14 5.21 -12.26
N PHE A 30 10.99 4.33 -11.72
CA PHE A 30 11.17 2.98 -12.22
C PHE A 30 9.87 2.16 -12.12
N MET A 31 9.19 2.20 -10.97
CA MET A 31 7.88 1.55 -10.80
C MET A 31 6.84 2.08 -11.79
N MET A 32 6.80 3.39 -12.00
CA MET A 32 5.89 4.02 -12.96
C MET A 32 6.18 3.58 -14.39
N VAL A 33 7.46 3.57 -14.80
CA VAL A 33 7.88 3.07 -16.12
C VAL A 33 7.57 1.59 -16.27
N LEU A 34 7.78 0.77 -15.23
CA LEU A 34 7.46 -0.66 -15.26
C LEU A 34 5.96 -0.88 -15.41
N ILE A 35 5.13 -0.11 -14.69
CA ILE A 35 3.67 -0.13 -14.83
C ILE A 35 3.26 0.27 -16.26
N ILE A 36 3.81 1.36 -16.80
CA ILE A 36 3.49 1.85 -18.15
C ILE A 36 3.93 0.85 -19.23
N ALA A 37 5.17 0.35 -19.15
CA ALA A 37 5.69 -0.64 -20.08
C ALA A 37 4.86 -1.94 -20.04
N TYR A 38 4.41 -2.34 -18.85
CA TYR A 38 3.54 -3.49 -18.70
C TYR A 38 2.14 -3.26 -19.30
N LEU A 39 1.59 -2.05 -19.16
CA LEU A 39 0.29 -1.67 -19.72
C LEU A 39 0.30 -1.50 -21.26
N ILE A 40 1.43 -1.09 -21.85
CA ILE A 40 1.53 -0.72 -23.27
C ILE A 40 2.22 -1.79 -24.11
N GLU A 41 3.34 -2.35 -23.66
CA GLU A 41 4.24 -3.15 -24.50
C GLU A 41 4.19 -4.67 -24.24
N LEU A 42 3.56 -5.12 -23.14
CA LEU A 42 3.60 -6.52 -22.72
C LEU A 42 2.25 -7.25 -22.53
N PRO A 43 1.15 -6.95 -23.27
CA PRO A 43 -0.08 -7.73 -23.13
C PRO A 43 0.07 -9.21 -23.52
N GLU A 44 1.12 -9.58 -24.29
CA GLU A 44 1.39 -10.98 -24.66
C GLU A 44 2.17 -11.77 -23.59
N ILE A 45 2.81 -11.11 -22.62
CA ILE A 45 3.60 -11.75 -21.55
C ILE A 45 2.77 -11.86 -20.27
N LYS A 46 1.56 -12.43 -20.37
CA LYS A 46 0.63 -12.65 -19.24
C LYS A 46 1.26 -13.44 -18.08
N TRP A 47 2.25 -14.28 -18.37
CA TRP A 47 2.98 -15.07 -17.39
C TRP A 47 3.94 -14.24 -16.51
N ALA A 48 4.41 -13.08 -16.97
CA ALA A 48 5.26 -12.18 -16.19
C ALA A 48 4.48 -11.46 -15.07
N GLY A 49 3.18 -11.19 -15.29
CA GLY A 49 2.29 -10.63 -14.28
C GLY A 49 2.20 -11.48 -13.01
N ARG A 50 2.29 -12.81 -13.15
CA ARG A 50 2.32 -13.75 -12.03
C ARG A 50 3.53 -13.57 -11.10
N TYR A 51 4.64 -13.06 -11.65
CA TYR A 51 5.86 -12.79 -10.90
C TYR A 51 5.98 -11.34 -10.42
N LEU A 52 5.04 -10.44 -10.76
CA LEU A 52 5.06 -9.06 -10.27
C LEU A 52 5.00 -8.97 -8.73
N PRO A 53 4.17 -9.75 -8.01
CA PRO A 53 4.23 -9.79 -6.56
C PRO A 53 5.58 -10.28 -6.07
N LEU A 54 6.17 -11.27 -6.76
CA LEU A 54 7.49 -11.80 -6.42
C LEU A 54 8.60 -10.77 -6.67
N LEU A 55 8.53 -9.97 -7.74
CA LEU A 55 9.46 -8.90 -8.06
C LEU A 55 9.32 -7.72 -7.09
N ALA A 56 8.10 -7.33 -6.74
CA ALA A 56 7.83 -6.32 -5.73
C ALA A 56 8.34 -6.78 -4.36
N ILE A 57 8.15 -8.05 -4.02
CA ILE A 57 8.71 -8.66 -2.82
C ILE A 57 10.24 -8.67 -2.92
N THR A 58 10.87 -9.21 -3.97
CA THR A 58 12.33 -9.32 -4.05
C THR A 58 13.03 -7.96 -4.09
N MET A 59 12.43 -6.95 -4.71
CA MET A 59 12.95 -5.58 -4.73
C MET A 59 12.66 -4.84 -3.43
N GLY A 60 11.49 -5.05 -2.82
CA GLY A 60 11.08 -4.39 -1.57
C GLY A 60 11.67 -5.02 -0.30
N LEU A 61 11.94 -6.32 -0.30
CA LEU A 61 12.45 -7.06 0.87
C LEU A 61 13.81 -6.55 1.35
N PRO A 62 14.77 -6.20 0.48
CA PRO A 62 16.02 -5.56 0.90
C PRO A 62 15.78 -4.24 1.65
N PHE A 63 14.89 -3.38 1.14
CA PHE A 63 14.56 -2.12 1.81
C PHE A 63 13.81 -2.35 3.13
N TRP A 64 12.88 -3.30 3.14
CA TRP A 64 12.15 -3.69 4.35
C TRP A 64 13.08 -4.30 5.41
N PHE A 65 14.00 -5.16 5.00
CA PHE A 65 14.99 -5.79 5.87
C PHE A 65 15.99 -4.75 6.43
N LEU A 66 16.47 -3.82 5.60
CA LEU A 66 17.27 -2.68 6.06
C LEU A 66 16.48 -1.82 7.06
N ARG A 67 15.18 -1.62 6.82
CA ARG A 67 14.31 -0.88 7.75
C ARG A 67 14.11 -1.60 9.08
N VAL A 68 13.84 -2.89 9.05
CA VAL A 68 13.64 -3.71 10.26
C VAL A 68 14.94 -3.81 11.06
N ARG A 69 16.07 -4.02 10.39
CA ARG A 69 17.39 -4.03 11.02
C ARG A 69 17.74 -2.67 11.63
N THR A 70 17.47 -1.55 10.96
CA THR A 70 17.75 -0.21 11.51
C THR A 70 16.86 0.13 12.71
N VAL A 71 15.64 -0.42 12.77
CA VAL A 71 14.74 -0.28 13.91
C VAL A 71 15.16 -1.18 15.08
N LEU A 72 15.54 -2.44 14.83
CA LEU A 72 15.94 -3.41 15.85
C LEU A 72 17.36 -3.21 16.40
N ALA A 73 18.30 -2.75 15.56
CA ALA A 73 19.69 -2.53 15.96
C ALA A 73 19.90 -1.26 16.81
N ARG A 74 18.88 -0.41 16.96
CA ARG A 74 18.94 0.75 17.84
C ARG A 74 18.76 0.31 19.30
N LYS A 75 19.86 -0.09 19.94
CA LYS A 75 19.97 -0.04 21.40
C LYS A 75 19.73 1.39 21.87
N SER A 76 19.06 1.51 23.01
CA SER A 76 18.66 2.71 23.74
C SER A 76 19.77 3.76 23.95
N ALA A 77 20.24 4.41 22.90
CA ALA A 77 21.07 5.61 22.99
C ALA A 77 20.14 6.82 23.04
N LEU A 78 19.86 7.24 24.27
CA LEU A 78 19.27 8.52 24.63
C LEU A 78 20.02 9.68 23.98
N GLN A 79 19.23 10.71 23.64
CA GLN A 79 19.62 12.09 23.39
C GLN A 79 20.58 12.35 22.21
N GLN A 80 20.00 12.89 21.14
CA GLN A 80 20.19 14.30 20.74
C GLN A 80 20.17 14.41 19.21
N GLY A 81 19.20 15.19 18.73
CA GLY A 81 19.28 15.87 17.43
C GLY A 81 19.08 15.00 16.20
N MET A 82 17.90 15.13 15.60
CA MET A 82 17.63 14.91 14.18
C MET A 82 18.04 13.54 13.62
N VAL A 83 17.05 12.66 13.49
CA VAL A 83 17.09 11.61 12.48
C VAL A 83 15.82 11.70 11.65
N MET A 84 15.97 12.35 10.49
CA MET A 84 15.07 12.42 9.33
C MET A 84 13.68 13.06 9.50
N ASP A 85 13.55 14.21 8.84
CA ASP A 85 12.36 15.03 8.62
C ASP A 85 11.35 14.39 7.66
N LEU A 86 10.85 13.20 8.01
CA LEU A 86 9.43 12.93 7.81
C LEU A 86 8.75 13.58 9.01
N GLY A 87 7.63 14.26 8.84
CA GLY A 87 6.88 14.92 9.92
C GLY A 87 6.35 13.99 11.03
N PHE A 88 6.99 12.86 11.29
CA PHE A 88 6.89 12.12 12.53
C PHE A 88 7.64 12.89 13.61
N LYS A 89 6.94 13.83 14.25
CA LYS A 89 7.19 14.03 15.68
C LYS A 89 7.15 12.63 16.28
N LEU A 90 8.25 12.16 16.90
CA LEU A 90 8.12 11.08 17.87
C LEU A 90 6.97 11.53 18.76
N GLY A 91 5.88 10.75 18.77
CA GLY A 91 4.77 11.08 19.62
C GLY A 91 5.34 11.20 21.02
N GLU A 92 4.92 12.21 21.78
CA GLU A 92 5.26 12.31 23.21
C GLU A 92 4.80 11.04 23.98
N ASP A 93 4.03 10.17 23.32
CA ASP A 93 3.47 8.92 23.81
C ASP A 93 3.97 7.65 23.05
N PRO A 94 5.02 6.98 23.58
CA PRO A 94 5.51 5.70 23.07
C PRO A 94 4.48 4.56 23.13
N SER A 95 3.46 4.67 23.98
CA SER A 95 2.42 3.65 24.11
C SER A 95 1.42 3.73 22.94
N GLY A 96 1.06 4.94 22.53
CA GLY A 96 0.24 5.20 21.33
C GLY A 96 0.93 4.74 20.04
N GLU A 97 2.25 4.85 19.93
CA GLU A 97 3.01 4.33 18.78
C GLU A 97 2.94 2.81 18.69
N LYS A 98 3.09 2.11 19.82
CA LYS A 98 2.92 0.64 19.88
C LYS A 98 1.50 0.22 19.49
N GLN A 99 0.50 0.94 19.98
CA GLN A 99 -0.90 0.66 19.64
C GLN A 99 -1.15 0.82 18.14
N ARG A 100 -0.63 1.87 17.51
CA ARG A 100 -0.74 2.07 16.05
C ARG A 100 -0.04 0.95 15.28
N ALA A 101 1.14 0.53 15.71
CA ALA A 101 1.86 -0.59 15.10
C ALA A 101 1.04 -1.89 15.15
N ILE A 102 0.43 -2.20 16.30
CA ILE A 102 -0.46 -3.37 16.46
C ILE A 102 -1.67 -3.26 15.54
N LEU A 103 -2.28 -2.08 15.44
CA LEU A 103 -3.40 -1.84 14.53
C LEU A 103 -3.01 -2.05 13.06
N TYR A 104 -1.84 -1.59 12.64
CA TYR A 104 -1.35 -1.82 11.28
C TYR A 104 -1.11 -3.31 11.00
N ILE A 105 -0.42 -4.01 11.92
CA ILE A 105 -0.17 -5.45 11.78
C ILE A 105 -1.50 -6.21 11.73
N GLY A 106 -2.42 -5.91 12.66
CA GLY A 106 -3.74 -6.51 12.71
C GLY A 106 -4.56 -6.23 11.45
N SER A 107 -4.47 -5.03 10.90
CA SER A 107 -5.18 -4.64 9.68
C SER A 107 -4.64 -5.38 8.45
N ILE A 108 -3.32 -5.54 8.34
CA ILE A 108 -2.67 -6.31 7.26
C ILE A 108 -3.05 -7.79 7.35
N LEU A 109 -2.97 -8.37 8.55
CA LEU A 109 -3.41 -9.75 8.77
C LEU A 109 -4.89 -9.93 8.46
N GLY A 110 -5.73 -8.97 8.88
CA GLY A 110 -7.15 -8.94 8.56
C GLY A 110 -7.42 -8.92 7.06
N LEU A 111 -6.70 -8.09 6.31
CA LEU A 111 -6.77 -8.07 4.85
C LEU A 111 -6.41 -9.43 4.24
N PHE A 112 -5.30 -10.02 4.68
CA PHE A 112 -4.84 -11.30 4.16
C PHE A 112 -5.86 -12.41 4.41
N ILE A 113 -6.40 -12.50 5.63
CA ILE A 113 -7.46 -13.45 5.99
C ILE A 113 -8.71 -13.20 5.13
N LEU A 114 -9.12 -11.95 4.99
CA LEU A 114 -10.31 -11.60 4.22
C LEU A 114 -10.16 -12.02 2.76
N VAL A 115 -9.06 -11.65 2.10
CA VAL A 115 -8.77 -12.06 0.72
C VAL A 115 -8.71 -13.58 0.59
N TRP A 116 -8.13 -14.28 1.54
CA TRP A 116 -8.05 -15.75 1.51
C TRP A 116 -9.43 -16.41 1.67
N VAL A 117 -10.29 -15.87 2.53
CA VAL A 117 -11.60 -16.45 2.83
C VAL A 117 -12.63 -16.16 1.75
N ILE A 118 -12.73 -14.89 1.32
CA ILE A 118 -13.80 -14.43 0.42
C ILE A 118 -13.32 -13.97 -0.97
N GLY A 119 -12.00 -13.89 -1.19
CA GLY A 119 -11.41 -13.58 -2.49
C GLY A 119 -10.92 -12.15 -2.59
N PHE A 120 -10.12 -11.89 -3.63
CA PHE A 120 -9.49 -10.59 -3.83
C PHE A 120 -10.51 -9.48 -4.16
N HIS A 121 -11.43 -9.76 -5.09
CA HIS A 121 -12.49 -8.83 -5.54
C HIS A 121 -13.47 -8.42 -4.44
N ILE A 122 -13.71 -9.30 -3.47
CA ILE A 122 -14.63 -8.98 -2.37
C ILE A 122 -13.82 -8.47 -1.18
N GLY A 123 -12.74 -9.15 -0.84
CA GLY A 123 -11.95 -8.87 0.36
C GLY A 123 -11.24 -7.53 0.32
N LEU A 124 -10.58 -7.18 -0.79
CA LEU A 124 -9.82 -5.93 -0.84
C LEU A 124 -10.74 -4.69 -0.79
N PRO A 125 -11.81 -4.58 -1.60
CA PRO A 125 -12.77 -3.48 -1.46
C PRO A 125 -13.47 -3.45 -0.10
N ALA A 126 -13.88 -4.60 0.45
CA ALA A 126 -14.50 -4.66 1.77
C ALA A 126 -13.56 -4.18 2.88
N TRP A 127 -12.26 -4.53 2.79
CA TRP A 127 -11.26 -4.03 3.70
C TRP A 127 -11.06 -2.51 3.55
N VAL A 128 -11.02 -1.97 2.32
CA VAL A 128 -10.93 -0.52 2.08
C VAL A 128 -12.12 0.20 2.71
N VAL A 129 -13.34 -0.29 2.49
CA VAL A 129 -14.55 0.27 3.10
C VAL A 129 -14.46 0.23 4.62
N GLY A 130 -14.10 -0.93 5.18
CA GLY A 130 -13.96 -1.11 6.62
C GLY A 130 -12.90 -0.18 7.22
N TYR A 131 -11.76 -0.03 6.54
CA TYR A 131 -10.69 0.86 6.97
C TYR A 131 -11.16 2.32 6.98
N LEU A 132 -11.83 2.77 5.93
CA LEU A 132 -12.34 4.14 5.83
C LEU A 132 -13.42 4.43 6.87
N VAL A 133 -14.32 3.48 7.15
CA VAL A 133 -15.37 3.66 8.15
C VAL A 133 -14.80 3.66 9.57
N VAL A 134 -13.95 2.70 9.91
CA VAL A 134 -13.47 2.48 11.28
C VAL A 134 -12.36 3.47 11.65
N TYR A 135 -11.35 3.62 10.81
CA TYR A 135 -10.15 4.40 11.14
C TYR A 135 -10.23 5.84 10.63
N ALA A 136 -10.71 6.04 9.39
CA ALA A 136 -10.86 7.38 8.83
C ALA A 136 -12.18 8.07 9.26
N LYS A 137 -13.04 7.38 10.02
CA LYS A 137 -14.37 7.87 10.46
C LYS A 137 -15.21 8.44 9.32
N MET A 138 -15.01 7.91 8.11
CA MET A 138 -15.72 8.33 6.91
C MET A 138 -17.16 7.82 6.97
N LYS A 139 -18.12 8.63 6.48
CA LYS A 139 -19.52 8.15 6.37
C LYS A 139 -19.56 6.95 5.43
N TRP A 140 -20.24 5.88 5.85
CA TRP A 140 -20.30 4.60 5.15
C TRP A 140 -20.69 4.72 3.67
N ARG A 141 -21.55 5.69 3.31
CA ARG A 141 -21.94 5.94 1.91
C ARG A 141 -20.75 6.32 1.03
N TYR A 142 -19.87 7.22 1.51
CA TYR A 142 -18.69 7.63 0.75
C TYR A 142 -17.61 6.55 0.75
N ALA A 143 -17.48 5.81 1.86
CA ALA A 143 -16.60 4.65 1.91
C ALA A 143 -17.04 3.58 0.89
N LEU A 144 -18.35 3.33 0.76
CA LEU A 144 -18.89 2.40 -0.22
C LEU A 144 -18.61 2.84 -1.66
N ILE A 145 -18.76 4.13 -1.97
CA ILE A 145 -18.39 4.69 -3.28
C ILE A 145 -16.89 4.45 -3.55
N ALA A 146 -16.03 4.69 -2.56
CA ALA A 146 -14.59 4.41 -2.69
C ALA A 146 -14.32 2.91 -2.92
N GLY A 147 -15.02 2.02 -2.19
CA GLY A 147 -14.92 0.57 -2.38
C GLY A 147 -15.35 0.13 -3.78
N ILE A 148 -16.48 0.65 -4.29
CA ILE A 148 -16.96 0.37 -5.66
C ILE A 148 -15.95 0.91 -6.69
N GLY A 149 -15.42 2.11 -6.49
CA GLY A 149 -14.39 2.67 -7.37
C GLY A 149 -13.10 1.84 -7.37
N PHE A 150 -12.72 1.29 -6.22
CA PHE A 150 -11.58 0.41 -6.09
C PHE A 150 -11.80 -0.93 -6.82
N GLU A 151 -13.00 -1.50 -6.70
CA GLU A 151 -13.38 -2.71 -7.44
C GLU A 151 -13.41 -2.47 -8.95
N ALA A 152 -13.97 -1.34 -9.39
CA ALA A 152 -13.95 -0.95 -10.79
C ALA A 152 -12.52 -0.81 -11.33
N PHE A 153 -11.60 -0.29 -10.52
CA PHE A 153 -10.18 -0.23 -10.86
C PHE A 153 -9.54 -1.62 -10.98
N ILE A 154 -9.83 -2.54 -10.05
CA ILE A 154 -9.36 -3.94 -10.12
C ILE A 154 -9.84 -4.58 -11.42
N ILE A 155 -11.13 -4.50 -11.73
CA ILE A 155 -11.70 -5.08 -12.95
C ILE A 155 -11.07 -4.45 -14.20
N ALA A 156 -11.00 -3.12 -14.28
CA ALA A 156 -10.50 -2.43 -15.47
C ALA A 156 -9.02 -2.72 -15.74
N ILE A 157 -8.19 -2.71 -14.70
CA ILE A 157 -6.75 -2.86 -14.86
C ILE A 157 -6.33 -4.33 -14.74
N LEU A 158 -6.68 -4.98 -13.64
CA LEU A 158 -6.14 -6.31 -13.33
C LEU A 158 -6.84 -7.41 -14.12
N ASP A 159 -8.16 -7.33 -14.32
CA ASP A 159 -8.87 -8.36 -15.07
C ASP A 159 -8.85 -8.08 -16.58
N LEU A 160 -9.28 -6.88 -17.00
CA LEU A 160 -9.46 -6.60 -18.43
C LEU A 160 -8.14 -6.29 -19.15
N THR A 161 -7.19 -5.62 -18.47
CA THR A 161 -5.93 -5.23 -19.11
C THR A 161 -4.84 -6.27 -18.91
N ILE A 162 -4.74 -6.85 -17.70
CA ILE A 162 -3.66 -7.79 -17.35
C ILE A 162 -4.10 -9.26 -17.42
N ASP A 163 -5.40 -9.56 -17.37
CA ASP A 163 -5.97 -10.92 -17.40
C ASP A 163 -5.38 -11.82 -16.29
N ILE A 164 -5.38 -11.30 -15.06
CA ILE A 164 -4.88 -12.02 -13.89
C ILE A 164 -5.86 -13.12 -13.48
N GLY A 165 -5.38 -14.36 -13.44
CA GLY A 165 -6.12 -15.46 -12.81
C GLY A 165 -6.07 -15.38 -11.28
N TRP A 166 -7.23 -15.34 -10.64
CA TRP A 166 -7.34 -15.21 -9.18
C TRP A 166 -7.40 -16.58 -8.49
N PRO A 167 -6.73 -16.75 -7.35
CA PRO A 167 -6.86 -17.97 -6.57
C PRO A 167 -8.29 -18.12 -6.03
N GLU A 168 -8.81 -19.33 -6.09
CA GLU A 168 -10.14 -19.64 -5.58
C GLU A 168 -10.20 -19.44 -4.05
N PRO A 169 -11.15 -18.64 -3.53
CA PRO A 169 -11.23 -18.37 -2.10
C PRO A 169 -11.75 -19.58 -1.32
N LEU A 170 -11.43 -19.64 -0.03
CA LEU A 170 -11.80 -20.77 0.82
C LEU A 170 -13.31 -21.02 0.85
N ILE A 171 -14.14 -19.98 0.96
CA ILE A 171 -15.60 -20.17 1.03
C ILE A 171 -16.14 -20.82 -0.24
N PHE A 172 -15.74 -20.32 -1.41
CA PHE A 172 -16.18 -20.85 -2.71
C PHE A 172 -15.75 -22.30 -2.90
N LYS A 173 -14.52 -22.62 -2.49
CA LYS A 173 -14.01 -23.98 -2.47
C LYS A 173 -14.79 -24.89 -1.51
N LEU A 174 -15.16 -24.40 -0.33
CA LEU A 174 -15.88 -25.17 0.67
C LEU A 174 -17.31 -25.51 0.25
N ILE A 175 -17.97 -24.57 -0.43
CA ILE A 175 -19.35 -24.73 -0.91
C ILE A 175 -19.42 -25.29 -2.34
N ASN A 176 -18.27 -25.60 -2.95
CA ASN A 176 -18.14 -26.15 -4.30
C ASN A 176 -18.86 -25.30 -5.37
N ILE A 177 -18.74 -23.97 -5.26
CA ILE A 177 -19.25 -23.00 -6.23
C ILE A 177 -18.05 -22.36 -6.93
N ALA A 178 -18.11 -22.26 -8.26
CA ALA A 178 -17.08 -21.60 -9.04
C ALA A 178 -16.94 -20.12 -8.63
N TYR A 179 -15.70 -19.65 -8.49
CA TYR A 179 -15.46 -18.25 -8.19
C TYR A 179 -15.76 -17.40 -9.43
N PRO A 180 -16.78 -16.52 -9.37
CA PRO A 180 -17.36 -15.91 -10.57
C PRO A 180 -16.37 -15.03 -11.36
N PHE A 181 -15.34 -14.50 -10.69
CA PHE A 181 -14.35 -13.61 -11.30
C PHE A 181 -13.30 -14.33 -12.15
N ASN A 182 -13.12 -15.65 -11.98
CA ASN A 182 -12.21 -16.41 -12.85
C ASN A 182 -12.84 -16.70 -14.22
N ASP A 183 -14.15 -16.87 -14.27
CA ASP A 183 -14.86 -17.22 -15.51
C ASP A 183 -15.43 -16.00 -16.24
N MET A 184 -15.54 -14.84 -15.57
CA MET A 184 -16.26 -13.66 -16.08
C MET A 184 -15.70 -13.12 -17.38
N PHE A 185 -14.38 -13.16 -17.57
CA PHE A 185 -13.71 -12.58 -18.74
C PHE A 185 -13.00 -13.61 -19.63
N SER A 186 -12.95 -14.88 -19.21
CA SER A 186 -12.40 -16.00 -19.98
C SER A 186 -13.14 -16.29 -21.31
N ARG A 187 -14.34 -15.72 -21.51
CA ARG A 187 -15.18 -15.89 -22.70
C ARG A 187 -15.20 -14.68 -23.64
N ALA A 188 -14.44 -13.63 -23.34
CA ALA A 188 -14.49 -12.38 -24.09
C ALA A 188 -13.46 -12.27 -25.24
N PHE A 189 -12.65 -13.31 -25.47
CA PHE A 189 -11.70 -13.40 -26.59
C PHE A 189 -11.70 -14.79 -27.21
#